data_AF-A0A285M1F7-F1
#
_entry.id   AF-A0A285M1F7-F1
#
_cell.length_a   1.000
_cell.length_b   1.000
_cell.length_c   1.000
_cell.angle_alpha   90.00
_cell.angle_beta   90.00
_cell.angle_gamma   90.00
#
_symmetry.space_group_name_H-M   'P 1'
#
loop_
_entity.id
_entity.type
_entity.pdbx_description
1 polymer ?
#
loop_
_entity_poly.entity_id
_entity_poly.type
_entity_poly.pdbx_seq_one_letter_code
_entity_poly.pdbx_strand_id
1 'polypeptide(L)'
;MSVLYTPGQLRGAISIKSETYRHWKKSLSPLCKGTGHSPCFTSGDILAVAVVRCLTNDLGIKISALSSLAEDLFEICNSESWPVLERSKLAIDIVGNEIILSGEFKETLVVKPVIYVPLQVLIAQLRDRFLASAGTTGQAELRFPLTPVGSATNQSGGRS
;
A
#
# COMPACT_ATOMS: atom_id res chain seq x y z
N MET A 1 11.77 12.08 1.85
CA MET A 1 11.09 11.86 0.55
C MET A 1 10.22 10.62 0.69
N SER A 2 8.91 10.77 0.55
CA SER A 2 7.96 9.64 0.60
C SER A 2 7.84 8.98 -0.77
N VAL A 3 7.91 7.65 -0.82
CA VAL A 3 7.62 6.89 -2.05
C VAL A 3 6.14 7.06 -2.38
N LEU A 4 5.85 7.41 -3.64
CA LEU A 4 4.49 7.48 -4.17
C LEU A 4 4.18 6.22 -4.98
N TYR A 5 2.92 5.81 -4.93
CA TYR A 5 2.38 4.62 -5.55
C TYR A 5 1.33 4.99 -6.60
N THR A 6 1.33 4.21 -7.68
CA THR A 6 0.32 4.33 -8.74
C THR A 6 -1.01 3.71 -8.29
N PRO A 7 -2.14 4.09 -8.92
CA PRO A 7 -3.42 3.39 -8.72
C PRO A 7 -3.33 1.87 -8.97
N GLY A 8 -2.45 1.42 -9.87
CA GLY A 8 -2.22 0.01 -10.13
C GLY A 8 -1.54 -0.70 -8.96
N GLN A 9 -0.48 -0.10 -8.41
CA GLN A 9 0.22 -0.62 -7.23
C GLN A 9 -0.69 -0.63 -5.99
N LEU A 10 -1.46 0.43 -5.77
CA LEU A 10 -2.44 0.48 -4.69
C LEU A 10 -3.42 -0.70 -4.78
N ARG A 11 -4.07 -0.90 -5.94
CA ARG A 11 -5.01 -2.01 -6.15
C ARG A 11 -4.37 -3.38 -5.98
N GLY A 12 -3.15 -3.56 -6.49
CA GLY A 12 -2.39 -4.80 -6.35
C GLY A 12 -2.09 -5.12 -4.88
N ALA A 13 -1.60 -4.13 -4.14
CA ALA A 13 -1.23 -4.27 -2.72
C ALA A 13 -2.42 -4.66 -1.83
N ILE A 14 -3.62 -4.15 -2.11
CA ILE A 14 -4.83 -4.49 -1.35
C ILE A 14 -5.66 -5.61 -2.01
N SER A 15 -5.24 -6.12 -3.17
CA SER A 15 -5.93 -7.17 -3.93
C SER A 15 -7.42 -6.84 -4.22
N ILE A 16 -7.71 -5.64 -4.71
CA ILE A 16 -9.06 -5.27 -5.17
C ILE A 16 -9.17 -5.27 -6.70
N LYS A 17 -10.35 -5.66 -7.19
CA LYS A 17 -10.67 -5.62 -8.62
C LYS A 17 -10.77 -4.16 -9.10
N SER A 18 -10.55 -3.95 -10.40
CA SER A 18 -10.67 -2.62 -11.02
C SER A 18 -12.07 -2.02 -10.88
N GLU A 19 -13.10 -2.85 -10.91
CA GLU A 19 -14.50 -2.43 -10.73
C GLU A 19 -14.74 -1.90 -9.31
N THR A 20 -14.30 -2.64 -8.29
CA THR A 20 -14.36 -2.22 -6.88
C THR A 20 -13.67 -0.88 -6.68
N TYR A 21 -12.47 -0.72 -7.24
CA TYR A 21 -11.74 0.54 -7.16
C TYR A 21 -12.50 1.71 -7.82
N ARG A 22 -13.06 1.50 -9.01
CA ARG A 22 -13.86 2.53 -9.71
C ARG A 22 -15.12 2.88 -8.92
N HIS A 23 -15.75 1.91 -8.27
CA HIS A 23 -16.90 2.15 -7.40
C HIS A 23 -16.49 2.97 -6.17
N TRP A 24 -15.43 2.58 -5.48
CA TRP A 24 -14.94 3.30 -4.30
C TRP A 24 -14.45 4.71 -4.63
N LYS A 25 -13.82 4.91 -5.78
CA LYS A 25 -13.39 6.24 -6.24
C LYS A 25 -14.55 7.24 -6.34
N LYS A 26 -15.79 6.77 -6.57
CA LYS A 26 -16.97 7.64 -6.59
C LYS A 26 -17.44 8.05 -5.19
N SER A 27 -17.15 7.24 -4.17
CA SER A 27 -17.63 7.43 -2.80
C SER A 27 -16.56 7.97 -1.86
N LEU A 28 -15.28 7.77 -2.16
CA LEU A 28 -14.16 8.20 -1.35
C LEU A 28 -13.39 9.31 -2.08
N SER A 29 -13.64 10.56 -1.71
CA SER A 29 -12.97 11.74 -2.27
C SER A 29 -11.43 11.62 -2.30
N PRO A 30 -10.75 11.07 -1.27
CA PRO A 30 -9.29 10.90 -1.29
C PRO A 30 -8.74 9.96 -2.38
N LEU A 31 -9.58 9.13 -3.01
CA LEU A 31 -9.17 8.29 -4.14
C LEU A 31 -9.21 9.02 -5.49
N CYS A 32 -9.74 10.25 -5.53
CA CYS A 32 -9.76 11.11 -6.71
C CYS A 32 -8.44 11.85 -6.96
N LYS A 33 -7.33 11.35 -6.43
CA LYS A 33 -5.98 11.92 -6.64
C LYS A 33 -5.45 11.59 -8.03
N GLY A 34 -5.06 12.62 -8.77
CA GLY A 34 -4.36 12.52 -10.06
C GLY A 34 -5.19 11.99 -11.24
N THR A 35 -4.65 12.19 -12.45
CA THR A 35 -5.20 11.66 -13.69
C THR A 35 -4.27 10.56 -14.24
N GLY A 36 -4.84 9.45 -14.72
CA GLY A 36 -4.08 8.38 -15.38
C GLY A 36 -3.32 7.44 -14.43
N HIS A 37 -2.08 7.10 -14.82
CA HIS A 37 -1.24 6.07 -14.19
C HIS A 37 -0.11 6.65 -13.32
N SER A 38 -0.11 7.96 -13.10
CA SER A 38 0.94 8.64 -12.33
C SER A 38 0.90 8.23 -10.85
N PRO A 39 2.08 8.09 -10.19
CA PRO A 39 2.14 7.88 -8.75
C PRO A 39 1.54 9.07 -7.99
N CYS A 40 0.51 8.82 -7.18
CA CYS A 40 -0.22 9.87 -6.46
C CYS A 40 -0.63 9.47 -5.04
N PHE A 41 -0.41 8.21 -4.65
CA PHE A 41 -0.78 7.70 -3.33
C PHE A 41 0.44 7.49 -2.45
N THR A 42 0.33 7.80 -1.18
CA THR A 42 1.36 7.50 -0.18
C THR A 42 1.18 6.08 0.37
N SER A 43 2.11 5.64 1.22
CA SER A 43 1.92 4.41 2.00
C SER A 43 0.75 4.53 2.98
N GLY A 44 0.50 5.71 3.55
CA GLY A 44 -0.66 6.01 4.38
C GLY A 44 -1.98 5.86 3.64
N ASP A 45 -2.06 6.34 2.39
CA ASP A 45 -3.24 6.16 1.54
C ASP A 45 -3.53 4.66 1.30
N ILE A 46 -2.49 3.85 1.10
CA ILE A 46 -2.66 2.40 0.89
C ILE A 46 -3.18 1.72 2.16
N LEU A 47 -2.69 2.13 3.33
CA LEU A 47 -3.19 1.66 4.61
C LEU A 47 -4.67 2.05 4.82
N ALA A 48 -5.03 3.30 4.53
CA ALA A 48 -6.42 3.76 4.62
C ALA A 48 -7.35 2.91 3.75
N VAL A 49 -6.95 2.60 2.51
CA VAL A 49 -7.74 1.74 1.63
C VAL A 49 -7.76 0.29 2.12
N ALA A 50 -6.69 -0.20 2.74
CA ALA A 50 -6.70 -1.52 3.37
C ALA A 50 -7.69 -1.60 4.54
N VAL A 51 -7.82 -0.53 5.34
CA VAL A 51 -8.86 -0.40 6.38
C VAL A 51 -10.25 -0.39 5.75
N VAL A 52 -10.49 0.43 4.72
CA VAL A 52 -11.77 0.43 3.98
C VAL A 52 -12.11 -0.97 3.47
N ARG A 53 -11.14 -1.70 2.93
CA ARG A 53 -11.32 -3.07 2.46
C ARG A 53 -11.72 -4.00 3.58
N CYS A 54 -11.05 -3.94 4.74
CA CYS A 54 -11.41 -4.73 5.91
C CYS A 54 -12.87 -4.45 6.33
N LEU A 55 -13.26 -3.19 6.46
CA LEU A 55 -14.62 -2.80 6.85
C LEU A 55 -15.68 -3.25 5.84
N THR A 56 -15.40 -3.11 4.54
CA THR A 56 -16.39 -3.40 3.49
C THR A 56 -16.49 -4.89 3.18
N ASN A 57 -15.37 -5.60 3.11
CA ASN A 57 -15.35 -7.01 2.71
C ASN A 57 -15.54 -7.96 3.89
N ASP A 58 -14.90 -7.67 5.03
CA ASP A 58 -14.88 -8.61 6.16
C ASP A 58 -16.06 -8.33 7.12
N LEU A 59 -16.49 -7.07 7.24
CA LEU A 59 -17.62 -6.67 8.10
C LEU A 59 -18.90 -6.30 7.32
N GLY A 60 -18.86 -6.30 5.98
CA GLY A 60 -20.04 -6.02 5.15
C GLY A 60 -20.55 -4.58 5.20
N ILE A 61 -19.73 -3.63 5.67
CA ILE A 61 -20.12 -2.21 5.74
C ILE A 61 -20.22 -1.63 4.33
N LYS A 62 -21.30 -0.90 4.06
CA LYS A 62 -21.48 -0.22 2.78
C LYS A 62 -20.46 0.90 2.63
N ILE A 63 -19.81 0.99 1.46
CA ILE A 63 -18.84 2.07 1.18
C ILE A 63 -19.43 3.48 1.35
N SER A 64 -20.73 3.65 1.09
CA SER A 64 -21.43 4.92 1.28
C SER A 64 -21.51 5.36 2.74
N ALA A 65 -21.42 4.44 3.71
CA ALA A 65 -21.37 4.78 5.12
C ALA A 65 -19.97 5.27 5.55
N LEU A 66 -18.94 5.03 4.72
CA LEU A 66 -17.56 5.42 4.98
C LEU A 66 -17.18 6.72 4.26
N SER A 67 -18.06 7.26 3.39
CA SER A 67 -17.71 8.42 2.55
C SER A 67 -17.42 9.67 3.37
N SER A 68 -18.21 9.92 4.41
CA SER A 68 -18.04 11.07 5.33
C SER A 68 -16.86 10.91 6.27
N LEU A 69 -16.37 9.69 6.46
CA LEU A 69 -15.20 9.35 7.27
C LEU A 69 -13.90 9.27 6.44
N ALA A 70 -14.01 9.35 5.11
CA ALA A 70 -12.91 9.02 4.23
C ALA A 70 -11.74 9.99 4.37
N GLU A 71 -12.01 11.27 4.52
CA GLU A 71 -10.96 12.30 4.65
C GLU A 71 -10.17 12.09 5.94
N ASP A 72 -10.86 12.02 7.09
CA ASP A 72 -10.25 11.75 8.40
C ASP A 72 -9.46 10.44 8.41
N LEU A 73 -10.01 9.36 7.83
CA LEU A 73 -9.31 8.08 7.76
C LEU A 73 -7.99 8.20 7.01
N PHE A 74 -8.00 8.86 5.84
CA PHE A 74 -6.81 9.03 5.04
C PHE A 74 -5.81 9.97 5.72
N GLU A 75 -6.27 11.05 6.34
CA GLU A 75 -5.42 11.96 7.09
C GLU A 75 -4.73 11.25 8.26
N ILE A 76 -5.48 10.50 9.07
CA ILE A 76 -4.95 9.71 10.19
C ILE A 76 -3.93 8.67 9.72
N CYS A 77 -4.17 7.98 8.60
CA CYS A 77 -3.22 7.01 8.08
C CYS A 77 -1.96 7.67 7.50
N ASN A 78 -2.01 8.97 7.21
CA ASN A 78 -0.89 9.78 6.71
C ASN A 78 -0.19 10.61 7.79
N SER A 79 -0.75 10.71 9.00
CA SER A 79 -0.22 11.57 10.06
C SER A 79 1.08 11.03 10.65
N GLU A 80 1.26 9.71 10.65
CA GLU A 80 2.37 9.03 11.29
C GLU A 80 3.03 7.99 10.38
N SER A 81 4.27 7.63 10.71
CA SER A 81 4.98 6.56 10.02
C SER A 81 4.38 5.18 10.33
N TRP A 82 4.48 4.24 9.38
CA TRP A 82 3.98 2.87 9.56
C TRP A 82 4.45 2.17 10.84
N PRO A 83 5.72 2.25 11.28
CA PRO A 83 6.15 1.66 12.56
C PRO A 83 5.42 2.22 13.78
N VAL A 84 4.99 3.48 13.75
CA VAL A 84 4.19 4.09 14.82
C VAL A 84 2.74 3.59 14.73
N LEU A 85 2.17 3.60 13.53
CA LEU A 85 0.81 3.12 13.27
C LEU A 85 0.65 1.63 13.60
N GLU A 86 1.68 0.80 13.41
CA GLU A 86 1.65 -0.63 13.77
C GLU A 86 1.34 -0.89 15.25
N ARG A 87 1.76 0.02 16.14
CA ARG A 87 1.50 -0.04 17.58
C ARG A 87 0.22 0.71 17.97
N SER A 88 -0.69 0.87 17.02
CA SER A 88 -1.92 1.63 17.16
C SER A 88 -3.12 0.87 16.60
N LYS A 89 -4.30 1.32 17.01
CA LYS A 89 -5.60 0.85 16.54
C LYS A 89 -6.46 2.05 16.16
N LEU A 90 -7.31 1.87 15.16
CA LEU A 90 -8.36 2.83 14.83
C LEU A 90 -9.62 2.45 15.60
N ALA A 91 -10.21 3.41 16.30
CA ALA A 91 -11.55 3.34 16.83
C ALA A 91 -12.49 4.08 15.87
N ILE A 92 -13.44 3.37 15.27
CA ILE A 92 -14.31 3.90 14.22
C ILE A 92 -15.76 3.84 14.72
N ASP A 93 -16.37 5.01 14.90
CA ASP A 93 -17.81 5.17 15.09
C ASP A 93 -18.45 5.63 13.79
N ILE A 94 -19.16 4.72 13.13
CA ILE A 94 -19.85 5.00 11.87
C ILE A 94 -21.07 5.89 12.08
N VAL A 95 -21.77 5.74 13.21
CA VAL A 95 -23.03 6.45 13.46
C VAL A 95 -22.74 7.89 13.87
N GLY A 96 -21.78 8.09 14.77
CA GLY A 96 -21.32 9.41 15.18
C GLY A 96 -20.31 10.05 14.22
N ASN A 97 -19.94 9.37 13.13
CA ASN A 97 -19.01 9.85 12.12
C ASN A 97 -17.67 10.32 12.71
N GLU A 98 -17.03 9.45 13.50
CA GLU A 98 -15.79 9.76 14.19
C GLU A 98 -14.76 8.64 14.02
N ILE A 99 -13.49 9.02 13.80
CA ILE A 99 -12.36 8.10 13.81
C ILE A 99 -11.29 8.64 14.76
N ILE A 100 -10.82 7.78 15.65
CA ILE A 100 -9.75 8.12 16.60
C ILE A 100 -8.61 7.11 16.46
N LEU A 101 -7.40 7.62 16.29
CA LEU A 101 -6.18 6.84 16.43
C LEU A 101 -5.85 6.71 17.92
N SER A 102 -5.69 5.49 18.41
CA SER A 102 -5.29 5.21 19.78
C SER A 102 -4.13 4.23 19.81
N GLY A 103 -3.24 4.38 20.79
CA GLY A 103 -2.21 3.39 21.05
C GLY A 103 -2.82 2.02 21.36
N GLU A 104 -2.11 0.95 21.03
CA GLU A 104 -2.55 -0.44 21.15
C GLU A 104 -3.16 -0.76 22.53
N PHE A 105 -2.45 -0.41 23.60
CA PHE A 105 -2.83 -0.68 24.99
C PHE A 105 -3.70 0.39 25.65
N LYS A 106 -4.10 1.44 24.93
CA LYS A 106 -4.97 2.46 25.49
C LYS A 106 -6.40 1.91 25.53
N GLU A 107 -6.91 1.67 26.73
CA GLU A 107 -8.34 1.39 26.93
C GLU A 107 -9.14 2.68 26.74
N THR A 108 -10.31 2.56 26.13
CA THR A 108 -11.23 3.68 25.95
C THR A 108 -12.59 3.21 26.38
N LEU A 109 -13.21 3.92 27.33
CA LEU A 109 -14.60 3.68 27.69
C LEU A 109 -15.46 4.08 26.51
N VAL A 110 -16.21 3.11 26.00
CA VAL A 110 -17.09 3.33 24.85
C VAL A 110 -18.53 3.24 25.30
N VAL A 111 -19.27 4.32 25.11
CA VAL A 111 -20.70 4.42 25.42
C VAL A 111 -21.59 4.19 24.20
N LYS A 112 -20.98 3.93 23.03
CA LYS A 112 -21.60 3.77 21.71
C LYS A 112 -20.96 2.61 20.94
N PRO A 113 -21.59 2.06 19.90
CA PRO A 113 -20.97 1.02 19.08
C PRO A 113 -19.72 1.56 18.37
N VAL A 114 -18.56 0.90 18.56
CA VAL A 114 -17.29 1.27 17.92
C VAL A 114 -16.62 0.03 17.36
N ILE A 115 -16.05 0.17 16.18
CA ILE A 115 -15.24 -0.86 15.53
C ILE A 115 -13.77 -0.55 15.79
N TYR A 116 -13.05 -1.52 16.34
CA TYR A 116 -11.61 -1.43 16.53
C TYR A 116 -10.87 -2.17 15.43
N VAL A 117 -10.03 -1.44 14.68
CA VAL A 117 -9.16 -2.01 13.64
C VAL A 117 -7.71 -1.90 14.09
N PRO A 118 -7.07 -3.01 14.53
CA PRO A 118 -5.65 -3.01 14.84
C PRO A 118 -4.84 -2.87 13.54
N LEU A 119 -3.92 -1.91 13.49
CA LEU A 119 -3.20 -1.59 12.26
C LEU A 119 -2.01 -2.52 12.02
N GLN A 120 -1.49 -3.18 13.07
CA GLN A 120 -0.35 -4.10 13.00
C GLN A 120 -0.52 -5.14 11.88
N VAL A 121 -1.65 -5.86 11.88
CA VAL A 121 -1.89 -6.96 10.94
C VAL A 121 -2.00 -6.45 9.50
N LEU A 122 -2.67 -5.31 9.30
CA LEU A 122 -2.83 -4.72 7.97
C LEU A 122 -1.48 -4.25 7.41
N ILE A 123 -0.67 -3.58 8.22
CA ILE A 123 0.65 -3.09 7.79
C ILE A 123 1.60 -4.26 7.51
N ALA A 124 1.62 -5.29 8.36
CA ALA A 124 2.41 -6.50 8.12
C ALA A 124 2.06 -7.15 6.78
N GLN A 125 0.76 -7.36 6.51
CA GLN A 125 0.31 -7.91 5.23
C GLN A 125 0.70 -7.04 4.03
N LEU A 126 0.60 -5.71 4.16
CA LEU A 126 0.98 -4.81 3.09
C LEU A 126 2.49 -4.85 2.81
N ARG A 127 3.32 -4.93 3.85
CA ARG A 127 4.79 -5.09 3.70
C ARG A 127 5.13 -6.37 2.95
N ASP A 128 4.55 -7.50 3.35
CA ASP A 128 4.80 -8.79 2.69
C ASP A 128 4.42 -8.74 1.21
N ARG A 129 3.28 -8.13 0.88
CA ARG A 129 2.84 -7.97 -0.52
C ARG A 129 3.76 -7.06 -1.32
N PHE A 130 4.26 -5.98 -0.73
CA PHE A 130 5.22 -5.12 -1.41
C PHE A 130 6.55 -5.83 -1.66
N LEU A 131 7.06 -6.58 -0.68
CA LEU A 131 8.27 -7.39 -0.83
C LEU A 131 8.10 -8.46 -1.92
N ALA A 132 6.96 -9.17 -1.93
CA ALA A 132 6.66 -10.17 -2.95
C ALA A 132 6.56 -9.54 -4.36
N SER A 133 5.97 -8.35 -4.48
CA SER A 133 5.88 -7.64 -5.76
C SER A 133 7.23 -7.13 -6.27
N ALA A 134 8.13 -6.74 -5.37
CA ALA A 134 9.49 -6.31 -5.71
C ALA A 134 10.36 -7.47 -6.24
N GLY A 135 10.10 -8.70 -5.80
CA GLY A 135 10.75 -9.90 -6.35
C GLY A 135 10.29 -10.28 -7.77
N THR A 136 9.21 -9.66 -8.27
CA THR A 136 8.63 -9.98 -9.59
C THR A 136 9.04 -9.01 -10.70
N THR A 137 9.70 -7.90 -10.37
CA THR A 137 10.48 -7.16 -11.38
C THR A 137 11.70 -8.01 -11.70
N GLY A 138 11.56 -8.86 -12.70
CA GLY A 138 12.63 -9.73 -13.18
C GLY A 138 13.92 -8.91 -13.30
N GLN A 139 14.90 -9.28 -12.49
CA GLN A 139 16.29 -8.96 -12.76
C GLN A 139 16.50 -9.36 -14.21
N ALA A 140 16.56 -8.38 -15.13
CA ALA A 140 16.95 -8.65 -16.49
C ALA A 140 18.28 -9.38 -16.37
N GLU A 141 18.33 -10.65 -16.77
CA GLU A 141 19.59 -11.35 -16.95
C GLU A 141 20.45 -10.44 -17.80
N LEU A 142 21.46 -9.82 -17.19
CA LEU A 142 22.50 -9.15 -17.91
C LEU A 142 23.24 -10.27 -18.66
N ARG A 143 22.81 -10.54 -19.88
CA ARG A 143 23.53 -11.40 -20.81
C ARG A 143 24.79 -10.65 -21.17
N PHE A 144 25.82 -10.81 -20.36
CA PHE A 144 27.15 -10.34 -20.70
C PHE A 144 27.64 -11.15 -21.90
N PRO A 145 27.89 -10.53 -23.06
CA PRO A 145 28.47 -11.24 -24.18
C PRO A 145 29.87 -11.71 -23.77
N LEU A 146 30.14 -13.01 -23.89
CA LEU A 146 31.49 -13.55 -23.75
C LEU A 146 32.33 -12.91 -24.86
N THR A 147 33.24 -12.00 -24.48
CA THR A 147 34.24 -11.48 -25.42
C THR A 147 35.35 -12.52 -25.51
N PRO A 148 35.54 -13.19 -26.65
CA PRO A 148 36.66 -14.13 -26.80
C PRO A 148 37.96 -13.34 -26.68
N VAL A 149 38.78 -13.68 -25.69
CA VAL A 149 40.16 -13.22 -25.61
C VAL A 149 40.92 -13.96 -26.72
N GLY A 150 41.18 -13.28 -27.82
CA GLY A 150 42.00 -13.80 -28.89
C GLY A 150 43.37 -14.16 -28.34
N SER A 151 43.72 -15.45 -28.40
CA SER A 151 45.05 -15.94 -28.10
C SER A 151 46.04 -15.28 -29.06
N ALA A 152 46.92 -14.43 -28.52
CA ALA A 152 48.03 -13.85 -29.25
C ALA A 152 48.93 -14.98 -29.78
N THR A 153 48.82 -15.28 -31.06
CA THR A 153 49.77 -16.12 -31.79
C THR A 153 51.10 -15.39 -31.88
N ASN A 154 52.04 -15.78 -31.03
CA ASN A 154 53.46 -15.47 -31.21
C ASN A 154 53.95 -16.25 -32.45
N GLN A 155 54.01 -15.58 -33.60
CA GLN A 155 54.79 -16.06 -34.73
C GLN A 155 56.27 -15.76 -34.48
N SER A 156 57.00 -16.73 -33.95
CA SER A 156 58.46 -16.78 -34.07
C SER A 156 58.83 -17.95 -34.98
N GLY A 157 59.20 -17.65 -36.22
CA GLY A 157 59.75 -18.64 -37.15
C GLY A 157 60.26 -17.97 -38.42
N GLY A 158 61.59 -17.96 -38.61
CA GLY A 158 62.20 -17.52 -39.86
C GLY A 158 63.71 -17.32 -39.78
N ARG A 159 64.46 -18.43 -39.75
CA ARG A 159 65.89 -18.48 -40.10
C ARG A 159 66.08 -18.16 -41.59
N SER A 160 67.08 -17.35 -41.91
CA SER A 160 68.04 -17.56 -43.00
C SER A 160 69.31 -16.79 -42.68
#